data_AF-A0A9W7YNS7-F1
#
_entry.id   AF-A0A9W7YNS7-F1
#
_cell.length_a   1.000
_cell.length_b   1.000
_cell.length_c   1.000
_cell.angle_alpha   90.00
_cell.angle_beta   90.00
_cell.angle_gamma   90.00
#
_symmetry.space_group_name_H-M   'P 1'
#
loop_
_entity.id
_entity.type
_entity.pdbx_description
1 polymer ?
#
loop_
_entity_poly.entity_id
_entity_poly.type
_entity_poly.pdbx_seq_one_letter_code
_entity_poly.pdbx_strand_id
1 'polypeptide(L)'
;MRRYAAAAPIKPRELIEGPACVQELERMAKDLELVESLVRVESVEQLVYMFQKIHIRAPSPFVRSLLMTTLANNEHVVLAESPEALVRRAVLEMVAAPPRALAGWFANGDIIRVFLDWFRTLAQNPPRARRVAYKCLGTWDALQGEAEQADIDAFGAEHPGRDAADPAQNPFWVSSWVYHMKLMLLEGALLGGVRLHVYAAYELPIIFGYATQVFEAHAAHLDRMHMGAPGAARTQRLQRVGVLVRAQREMAVATWLISHMFERLLVFRAPWHSKHSDAATVLRLESTSAQRARYALRFRHVSMLGSPTHLSFDGWCASAEHLDECLLPELLGHAQNALSAARTILGDAKDHRDSGNASVVDAWADACRLLYAVVVANLVAMARLQQSGVLRAKELMVSGAAALEYRQCFLQADADDAANDRPVRSKKQRKDIERARKWRDAVEALARNKLNVTCVQGAHPDWPVFSVPGA
;
A
#
# COMPACT_ATOMS: atom_id res chain seq x y z
N MET A 1 42.48 -24.81 -15.78
CA MET A 1 42.15 -24.01 -16.98
C MET A 1 40.74 -24.33 -17.43
N ARG A 2 39.91 -23.33 -17.79
CA ARG A 2 38.64 -23.58 -18.48
C ARG A 2 38.96 -24.15 -19.87
N ARG A 3 38.34 -25.26 -20.24
CA ARG A 3 38.43 -25.86 -21.59
C ARG A 3 37.35 -25.36 -22.55
N TYR A 4 36.45 -24.49 -22.08
CA TYR A 4 35.33 -23.96 -22.84
C TYR A 4 35.47 -22.45 -23.04
N ALA A 5 35.13 -21.98 -24.24
CA ALA A 5 35.04 -20.57 -24.54
C ALA A 5 33.96 -19.93 -23.66
N ALA A 6 34.34 -18.91 -22.89
CA ALA A 6 33.41 -18.17 -22.04
C ALA A 6 33.67 -16.68 -22.20
N ALA A 7 32.67 -15.95 -22.69
CA ALA A 7 32.70 -14.49 -22.77
C ALA A 7 32.51 -13.80 -21.41
N ALA A 8 31.92 -14.51 -20.43
CA ALA A 8 31.68 -13.99 -19.10
C ALA A 8 32.89 -14.19 -18.17
N PRO A 9 33.15 -13.22 -17.26
CA PRO A 9 34.22 -13.33 -16.27
C PRO A 9 34.03 -14.55 -15.36
N ILE A 10 35.13 -15.01 -14.76
CA ILE A 10 35.10 -16.14 -13.83
C ILE A 10 34.35 -15.70 -12.56
N LYS A 11 33.26 -16.39 -12.23
CA LYS A 11 32.53 -16.20 -10.98
C LYS A 11 33.02 -17.21 -9.93
N PRO A 12 33.19 -16.81 -8.66
CA PRO A 12 33.38 -17.74 -7.55
C PRO A 12 32.25 -18.77 -7.52
N ARG A 13 32.56 -19.99 -7.10
CA ARG A 13 31.53 -21.01 -6.84
C ARG A 13 31.04 -20.81 -5.41
N GLU A 14 29.76 -20.54 -5.25
CA GLU A 14 29.12 -20.60 -3.95
C GLU A 14 29.02 -22.07 -3.53
N LEU A 15 29.50 -22.39 -2.33
CA LEU A 15 29.31 -23.69 -1.73
C LEU A 15 27.91 -23.71 -1.12
N ILE A 16 27.05 -24.59 -1.63
CA ILE A 16 25.72 -24.80 -1.07
C ILE A 16 25.80 -26.06 -0.22
N GLU A 17 25.42 -25.95 1.05
CA GLU A 17 25.39 -27.10 1.96
C GLU A 17 24.20 -28.01 1.63
N GLY A 18 24.37 -29.33 1.80
CA GLY A 18 23.32 -30.31 1.55
C GLY A 18 21.98 -29.99 2.23
N PRO A 19 21.95 -29.63 3.53
CA PRO A 19 20.73 -29.24 4.23
C PRO A 19 20.01 -28.03 3.59
N ALA A 20 20.76 -27.03 3.12
CA ALA A 20 20.18 -25.85 2.47
C ALA A 20 19.52 -26.23 1.13
N CYS A 21 20.13 -27.14 0.36
CA CYS A 21 19.52 -27.68 -0.86
C CYS A 21 18.18 -28.38 -0.57
N VAL A 22 18.13 -29.22 0.48
CA VAL A 22 16.90 -29.92 0.86
C VAL A 22 15.81 -28.93 1.27
N GLN A 23 16.13 -27.91 2.06
CA GLN A 23 15.16 -26.88 2.45
C GLN A 23 14.61 -26.10 1.24
N GLU A 24 15.45 -25.75 0.26
CA GLU A 24 14.99 -25.09 -0.97
C GLU A 24 14.11 -26.01 -1.83
N LEU A 25 14.42 -27.31 -1.90
CA LEU A 25 13.56 -28.29 -2.58
C LEU A 25 12.21 -28.44 -1.87
N GLU A 26 12.19 -28.52 -0.54
CA GLU A 26 10.95 -28.56 0.24
C GLU A 26 10.12 -27.29 0.04
N ARG A 27 10.77 -26.13 0.03
CA ARG A 27 10.09 -24.85 -0.27
C ARG A 27 9.50 -24.85 -1.68
N MET A 28 10.26 -25.29 -2.67
CA MET A 28 9.79 -25.38 -4.05
C MET A 28 8.63 -26.37 -4.19
N ALA A 29 8.69 -27.52 -3.53
CA ALA A 29 7.59 -28.49 -3.51
C ALA A 29 6.32 -27.88 -2.91
N LYS A 30 6.42 -27.17 -1.79
CA LYS A 30 5.29 -26.43 -1.19
C LYS A 30 4.80 -25.29 -2.08
N ASP A 31 5.67 -24.68 -2.89
CA ASP A 31 5.28 -23.62 -3.83
C ASP A 31 4.54 -24.21 -5.05
N LEU A 32 4.84 -25.45 -5.45
CA LEU A 32 4.14 -26.15 -6.54
C LEU A 32 2.69 -26.48 -6.20
N GLU A 33 2.33 -26.63 -4.92
CA GLU A 33 0.94 -26.74 -4.47
C GLU A 33 0.08 -25.54 -4.91
N LEU A 34 0.68 -24.36 -5.12
CA LEU A 34 -0.01 -23.19 -5.65
C LEU A 34 -0.44 -23.39 -7.11
N VAL A 35 0.38 -24.11 -7.90
CA VAL A 35 0.07 -24.43 -9.30
C VAL A 35 -1.06 -25.45 -9.36
N GLU A 36 -1.05 -26.44 -8.49
CA GLU A 36 -2.16 -27.40 -8.38
C GLU A 36 -3.46 -26.69 -7.99
N SER A 37 -3.38 -25.76 -7.03
CA SER A 37 -4.52 -24.93 -6.63
C SER A 37 -5.07 -24.08 -7.79
N LEU A 38 -4.24 -23.70 -8.75
CA LEU A 38 -4.63 -22.96 -9.96
C LEU A 38 -5.51 -23.75 -10.91
N VAL A 39 -5.30 -25.06 -10.99
CA VAL A 39 -6.15 -25.94 -11.81
C VAL A 39 -7.54 -26.12 -11.17
N ARG A 40 -7.65 -25.93 -9.86
CA ARG A 40 -8.90 -26.07 -9.08
C ARG A 40 -9.63 -24.74 -8.86
N VAL A 41 -9.27 -23.70 -9.61
CA VAL A 41 -9.98 -22.43 -9.57
C VAL A 41 -11.34 -22.60 -10.23
N GLU A 42 -12.38 -22.05 -9.61
CA GLU A 42 -13.76 -22.11 -10.13
C GLU A 42 -14.33 -20.72 -10.46
N SER A 43 -13.76 -19.67 -9.87
CA SER A 43 -14.17 -18.28 -10.05
C SER A 43 -13.00 -17.35 -10.31
N VAL A 44 -13.29 -16.19 -10.90
CA VAL A 44 -12.28 -15.14 -11.10
C VAL A 44 -11.85 -14.53 -9.77
N GLU A 45 -12.77 -14.40 -8.82
CA GLU A 45 -12.44 -13.99 -7.45
C GLU A 45 -11.35 -14.90 -6.82
N GLN A 46 -11.49 -16.22 -6.95
CA GLN A 46 -10.50 -17.18 -6.46
C GLN A 46 -9.15 -17.01 -7.17
N LEU A 47 -9.19 -16.77 -8.49
CA LEU A 47 -8.01 -16.53 -9.30
C LEU A 47 -7.25 -15.29 -8.81
N VAL A 48 -7.97 -14.19 -8.57
CA VAL A 48 -7.43 -12.93 -8.03
C VAL A 48 -6.75 -13.16 -6.68
N TYR A 49 -7.45 -13.76 -5.72
CA TYR A 49 -6.89 -14.02 -4.39
C TYR A 49 -5.66 -14.92 -4.42
N MET A 50 -5.67 -15.94 -5.28
CA MET A 50 -4.52 -16.83 -5.40
C MET A 50 -3.31 -16.12 -6.02
N PHE A 51 -3.49 -15.29 -7.05
CA PHE A 51 -2.40 -14.51 -7.62
C PHE A 51 -1.86 -13.46 -6.64
N GLN A 52 -2.72 -12.87 -5.79
CA GLN A 52 -2.28 -12.04 -4.67
C GLN A 52 -1.46 -12.85 -3.66
N LYS A 53 -1.90 -14.07 -3.31
CA LYS A 53 -1.15 -14.98 -2.41
C LYS A 53 0.20 -15.38 -3.00
N ILE A 54 0.26 -15.70 -4.30
CA ILE A 54 1.51 -15.96 -5.04
C ILE A 54 2.42 -14.72 -4.97
N HIS A 55 1.87 -13.54 -5.21
CA HIS A 55 2.62 -12.29 -5.20
C HIS A 55 3.25 -11.97 -3.84
N ILE A 56 2.49 -12.23 -2.77
CA ILE A 56 2.92 -12.07 -1.37
C ILE A 56 4.02 -13.09 -1.03
N ARG A 57 3.82 -14.37 -1.38
CA ARG A 57 4.75 -15.47 -1.09
C ARG A 57 6.05 -15.42 -1.89
N ALA A 58 6.02 -14.80 -3.08
CA ALA A 58 7.15 -14.66 -3.99
C ALA A 58 7.88 -15.99 -4.26
N PRO A 59 7.21 -16.98 -4.90
CA PRO A 59 7.76 -18.32 -5.07
C PRO A 59 8.96 -18.34 -6.04
N SER A 60 9.60 -19.51 -6.13
CA SER A 60 10.79 -19.70 -6.96
C SER A 60 10.54 -19.28 -8.43
N PRO A 61 11.59 -18.86 -9.17
CA PRO A 61 11.44 -18.48 -10.58
C PRO A 61 10.81 -19.59 -11.43
N PHE A 62 11.11 -20.86 -11.12
CA PHE A 62 10.53 -22.01 -11.80
C PHE A 62 9.00 -22.06 -11.64
N VAL A 63 8.51 -21.95 -10.39
CA VAL A 63 7.08 -21.97 -10.10
C VAL A 63 6.38 -20.76 -10.74
N ARG A 64 6.99 -19.58 -10.71
CA ARG A 64 6.43 -18.38 -11.37
C ARG A 64 6.31 -18.57 -12.87
N SER A 65 7.33 -19.12 -13.53
CA SER A 65 7.27 -19.44 -14.96
C SER A 65 6.20 -20.48 -15.26
N LEU A 66 6.11 -21.54 -14.45
CA LEU A 66 5.09 -22.57 -14.61
C LEU A 66 3.68 -21.99 -14.47
N LEU A 67 3.42 -21.18 -13.44
CA LEU A 67 2.15 -20.47 -13.25
C LEU A 67 1.77 -19.62 -14.46
N MET A 68 2.73 -18.92 -15.07
CA MET A 68 2.49 -18.10 -16.26
C MET A 68 2.13 -18.94 -17.48
N THR A 69 2.82 -20.07 -17.68
CA THR A 69 2.52 -21.01 -18.76
C THR A 69 1.18 -21.71 -18.54
N THR A 70 0.83 -22.03 -17.29
CA THR A 70 -0.48 -22.59 -16.94
C THR A 70 -1.59 -21.57 -17.09
N LEU A 71 -1.34 -20.30 -16.76
CA LEU A 71 -2.33 -19.23 -16.85
C LEU A 71 -2.89 -19.09 -18.27
N ALA A 72 -2.00 -19.02 -19.26
CA ALA A 72 -2.37 -18.85 -20.66
C ALA A 72 -1.57 -19.83 -21.52
N ASN A 73 -2.22 -20.90 -21.96
CA ASN A 73 -1.72 -21.75 -23.03
C ASN A 73 -2.28 -21.25 -24.38
N ASN A 74 -1.69 -21.67 -25.50
CA ASN A 74 -1.95 -21.10 -26.85
C ASN A 74 -3.42 -21.12 -27.30
N GLU A 75 -4.31 -21.88 -26.65
CA GLU A 75 -5.73 -22.00 -27.02
C GLU A 75 -6.71 -21.73 -25.86
N HIS A 76 -6.25 -21.74 -24.59
CA HIS A 76 -7.09 -21.64 -23.41
C HIS A 76 -6.41 -20.91 -22.25
N VAL A 77 -7.23 -20.23 -21.44
CA VAL A 77 -6.81 -19.66 -20.14
C VAL A 77 -7.22 -20.64 -19.04
N VAL A 78 -6.64 -20.50 -17.84
CA VAL A 78 -7.14 -21.13 -16.60
C VAL A 78 -8.67 -21.00 -16.53
N LEU A 79 -9.34 -22.05 -16.03
CA LEU A 79 -10.79 -22.34 -16.13
C LEU A 79 -11.24 -23.09 -17.39
N ALA A 80 -10.32 -23.46 -18.29
CA ALA A 80 -10.65 -24.07 -19.59
C ALA A 80 -11.57 -23.19 -20.46
N GLU A 81 -11.54 -21.88 -20.22
CA GLU A 81 -12.32 -20.90 -20.95
C GLU A 81 -11.48 -20.17 -21.99
N SER A 82 -12.14 -19.57 -22.99
CA SER A 82 -11.48 -18.60 -23.86
C SER A 82 -11.15 -17.33 -23.05
N PRO A 83 -10.12 -16.55 -23.45
CA PRO A 83 -9.80 -15.29 -22.79
C PRO A 83 -10.99 -14.32 -22.70
N GLU A 84 -11.81 -14.26 -23.76
CA GLU A 84 -13.05 -13.47 -23.79
C GLU A 84 -14.06 -13.93 -22.71
N ALA A 85 -14.32 -15.24 -22.64
CA ALA A 85 -15.24 -15.79 -21.65
C ALA A 85 -14.77 -15.51 -20.22
N LEU A 86 -13.46 -15.58 -19.98
CA LEU A 86 -12.89 -15.25 -18.68
C LEU A 86 -13.08 -13.77 -18.32
N VAL A 87 -12.82 -12.82 -19.24
CA VAL A 87 -13.06 -11.39 -19.00
C VAL A 87 -14.54 -11.13 -18.73
N ARG A 88 -15.43 -11.73 -19.54
CA ARG A 88 -16.87 -11.62 -19.35
C ARG A 88 -17.31 -12.14 -17.99
N ARG A 89 -16.78 -13.30 -17.57
CA ARG A 89 -17.02 -13.87 -16.23
C ARG A 89 -16.52 -12.93 -15.14
N ALA A 90 -15.32 -12.36 -15.28
CA ALA A 90 -14.75 -11.42 -14.31
C ALA A 90 -15.66 -10.21 -14.06
N VAL A 91 -16.25 -9.67 -15.13
CA VAL A 91 -17.21 -8.56 -15.05
C VAL A 91 -18.50 -9.04 -14.39
N LEU A 92 -19.11 -10.13 -14.88
CA LEU A 92 -20.39 -10.65 -14.34
C LEU A 92 -20.33 -11.06 -12.86
N GLU A 93 -19.16 -11.51 -12.38
CA GLU A 93 -18.95 -11.86 -10.99
C GLU A 93 -19.02 -10.65 -10.05
N MET A 94 -18.76 -9.43 -10.57
CA MET A 94 -18.61 -8.20 -9.78
C MET A 94 -19.71 -7.16 -10.05
N VAL A 95 -20.27 -7.10 -11.26
CA VAL A 95 -21.32 -6.14 -11.64
C VAL A 95 -22.58 -6.84 -12.12
N ALA A 96 -23.69 -6.09 -12.14
CA ALA A 96 -24.95 -6.54 -12.73
C ALA A 96 -24.77 -7.02 -14.18
N ALA A 97 -25.73 -7.80 -14.69
CA ALA A 97 -25.67 -8.26 -16.07
C ALA A 97 -25.59 -7.04 -17.03
N PRO A 98 -24.52 -6.92 -17.85
CA PRO A 98 -24.36 -5.80 -18.75
C PRO A 98 -25.33 -5.91 -19.94
N PRO A 99 -25.72 -4.76 -20.52
CA PRO A 99 -26.43 -4.67 -21.80
C PRO A 99 -25.84 -5.57 -22.87
N ARG A 100 -26.70 -6.07 -23.76
CA ARG A 100 -26.24 -6.83 -24.94
C ARG A 100 -25.36 -5.98 -25.86
N ALA A 101 -25.55 -4.66 -25.84
CA ALA A 101 -24.72 -3.71 -26.58
C ALA A 101 -23.23 -3.80 -26.21
N LEU A 102 -22.90 -4.24 -24.99
CA LEU A 102 -21.52 -4.41 -24.52
C LEU A 102 -20.91 -5.77 -24.87
N ALA A 103 -21.61 -6.64 -25.60
CA ALA A 103 -21.09 -7.97 -25.95
C ALA A 103 -19.76 -7.89 -26.72
N GLY A 104 -19.64 -6.97 -27.68
CA GLY A 104 -18.40 -6.77 -28.46
C GLY A 104 -17.22 -6.27 -27.63
N TRP A 105 -17.47 -5.66 -26.47
CA TRP A 105 -16.42 -5.17 -25.58
C TRP A 105 -15.62 -6.30 -24.95
N PHE A 106 -16.26 -7.44 -24.65
CA PHE A 106 -15.57 -8.59 -24.06
C PHE A 106 -14.62 -9.29 -25.05
N ALA A 107 -14.92 -9.21 -26.34
CA ALA A 107 -14.09 -9.73 -27.42
C ALA A 107 -12.95 -8.78 -27.81
N ASN A 108 -12.88 -7.57 -27.24
CA ASN A 108 -11.82 -6.62 -27.54
C ASN A 108 -10.46 -7.18 -27.07
N GLY A 109 -9.48 -7.25 -27.97
CA GLY A 109 -8.15 -7.76 -27.67
C GLY A 109 -7.41 -6.93 -26.59
N ASP A 110 -7.72 -5.65 -26.45
CA ASP A 110 -7.05 -4.77 -25.49
C ASP A 110 -7.47 -5.07 -24.04
N ILE A 111 -8.77 -5.21 -23.74
CA ILE A 111 -9.24 -5.59 -22.39
C ILE A 111 -8.73 -6.99 -22.00
N ILE A 112 -8.74 -7.93 -22.95
CA ILE A 112 -8.20 -9.28 -22.74
C ILE A 112 -6.72 -9.22 -22.38
N ARG A 113 -5.92 -8.50 -23.18
CA ARG A 113 -4.47 -8.36 -22.94
C ARG A 113 -4.21 -7.72 -21.58
N VAL A 114 -4.86 -6.60 -21.28
CA VAL A 114 -4.66 -5.83 -20.04
C VAL A 114 -5.05 -6.64 -18.81
N PHE A 115 -6.14 -7.41 -18.89
CA PHE A 115 -6.58 -8.28 -17.80
C PHE A 115 -5.60 -9.45 -17.57
N LEU A 116 -5.13 -10.11 -18.63
CA LEU A 116 -4.11 -11.16 -18.49
C LEU A 116 -2.77 -10.60 -17.98
N ASP A 117 -2.39 -9.40 -18.43
CA ASP A 117 -1.18 -8.72 -17.97
C ASP A 117 -1.23 -8.36 -16.48
N TRP A 118 -2.41 -8.18 -15.90
CA TRP A 118 -2.59 -8.01 -14.46
C TRP A 118 -2.09 -9.23 -13.67
N PHE A 119 -2.54 -10.43 -14.04
CA PHE A 119 -2.06 -11.67 -13.44
C PHE A 119 -0.58 -11.91 -13.73
N ARG A 120 -0.13 -11.61 -14.97
CA ARG A 120 1.29 -11.71 -15.33
C ARG A 120 2.18 -10.82 -14.49
N THR A 121 1.69 -9.63 -14.13
CA THR A 121 2.38 -8.69 -13.25
C THR A 121 2.56 -9.28 -11.86
N LEU A 122 1.51 -9.91 -11.31
CA LEU A 122 1.55 -10.48 -9.95
C LEU A 122 2.49 -11.67 -9.82
N ALA A 123 2.67 -12.49 -10.86
CA ALA A 123 3.63 -13.59 -10.83
C ALA A 123 5.07 -13.18 -11.18
N GLN A 124 5.38 -11.90 -11.37
CA GLN A 124 6.77 -11.44 -11.44
C GLN A 124 7.43 -11.48 -10.06
N ASN A 125 8.76 -11.36 -10.02
CA ASN A 125 9.44 -11.09 -8.76
C ASN A 125 9.00 -9.70 -8.22
N PRO A 126 8.96 -9.49 -6.89
CA PRO A 126 8.37 -8.28 -6.31
C PRO A 126 8.89 -6.94 -6.89
N PRO A 127 10.21 -6.72 -7.08
CA PRO A 127 10.71 -5.50 -7.71
C PRO A 127 10.24 -5.31 -9.17
N ARG A 128 10.14 -6.39 -9.93
CA ARG A 128 9.65 -6.34 -11.31
C ARG A 128 8.14 -6.14 -11.35
N ALA A 129 7.38 -6.84 -10.52
CA ALA A 129 5.93 -6.69 -10.40
C ALA A 129 5.55 -5.23 -10.13
N ARG A 130 6.16 -4.58 -9.14
CA ARG A 130 5.92 -3.16 -8.83
C ARG A 130 6.21 -2.24 -10.03
N ARG A 131 7.34 -2.45 -10.72
CA ARG A 131 7.71 -1.63 -11.89
C ARG A 131 6.74 -1.82 -13.05
N VAL A 132 6.29 -3.05 -13.29
CA VAL A 132 5.33 -3.35 -14.37
C VAL A 132 3.95 -2.80 -14.00
N ALA A 133 3.50 -2.94 -12.75
CA ALA A 133 2.25 -2.38 -12.26
C ALA A 133 2.14 -0.87 -12.57
N TYR A 134 3.16 -0.07 -12.22
CA TYR A 134 3.17 1.37 -12.55
C TYR A 134 3.12 1.68 -14.05
N LYS A 135 3.69 0.81 -14.89
CA LYS A 135 3.61 0.97 -16.35
C LYS A 135 2.21 0.66 -16.87
N CYS A 136 1.57 -0.36 -16.31
CA CYS A 136 0.23 -0.78 -16.70
C CYS A 136 -0.85 0.18 -16.22
N LEU A 137 -0.63 0.98 -15.16
CA LEU A 137 -1.63 1.91 -14.64
C LEU A 137 -2.16 2.89 -15.70
N GLY A 138 -1.29 3.45 -16.56
CA GLY A 138 -1.74 4.33 -17.64
C GLY A 138 -2.61 3.63 -18.67
N THR A 139 -2.34 2.35 -18.95
CA THR A 139 -3.18 1.53 -19.85
C THR A 139 -4.54 1.22 -19.21
N TRP A 140 -4.56 0.91 -17.91
CA TRP A 140 -5.81 0.72 -17.16
C TRP A 140 -6.65 2.00 -17.08
N ASP A 141 -5.99 3.16 -16.96
CA ASP A 141 -6.66 4.47 -16.93
C ASP A 141 -7.30 4.83 -18.28
N ALA A 142 -6.57 4.61 -19.38
CA ALA A 142 -7.12 4.79 -20.74
C ALA A 142 -8.29 3.83 -21.00
N LEU A 143 -8.13 2.55 -20.65
CA LEU A 143 -9.17 1.54 -20.79
C LEU A 143 -10.43 1.89 -19.98
N GLN A 144 -10.27 2.53 -18.81
CA GLN A 144 -11.40 2.99 -18.02
C GLN A 144 -12.20 4.06 -18.78
N GLY A 145 -11.54 5.07 -19.36
CA GLY A 145 -12.23 6.12 -20.10
C GLY A 145 -12.99 5.57 -21.31
N GLU A 146 -12.39 4.62 -22.03
CA GLU A 146 -13.07 3.92 -23.13
C GLU A 146 -14.28 3.11 -22.63
N ALA A 147 -14.13 2.40 -21.50
CA ALA A 147 -15.21 1.61 -20.92
C ALA A 147 -16.35 2.49 -20.39
N GLU A 148 -16.04 3.66 -19.86
CA GLU A 148 -17.02 4.62 -19.36
C GLU A 148 -17.87 5.15 -20.52
N GLN A 149 -17.24 5.54 -21.62
CA GLN A 149 -17.97 5.95 -22.83
C GLN A 149 -18.87 4.83 -23.34
N ALA A 150 -18.38 3.59 -23.35
CA ALA A 150 -19.17 2.44 -23.79
C ALA A 150 -20.37 2.16 -22.88
N ASP A 151 -20.21 2.27 -21.56
CA ASP A 151 -21.30 2.14 -20.60
C ASP A 151 -22.33 3.28 -20.78
N ILE A 152 -21.90 4.51 -21.05
CA ILE A 152 -22.76 5.66 -21.35
C ILE A 152 -23.59 5.40 -22.62
N ASP A 153 -22.93 5.00 -23.71
CA ASP A 153 -23.59 4.75 -24.99
C ASP A 153 -24.60 3.59 -24.87
N ALA A 154 -24.22 2.51 -24.20
CA ALA A 154 -25.08 1.35 -23.97
C ALA A 154 -26.28 1.71 -23.08
N PHE A 155 -26.06 2.46 -21.99
CA PHE A 155 -27.15 2.89 -21.11
C PHE A 155 -28.11 3.83 -21.81
N GLY A 156 -27.61 4.83 -22.54
CA GLY A 156 -28.42 5.80 -23.27
C GLY A 156 -29.27 5.15 -24.37
N ALA A 157 -28.76 4.11 -25.03
CA ALA A 157 -29.51 3.33 -26.01
C ALA A 157 -30.65 2.52 -25.36
N GLU A 158 -30.43 1.94 -24.18
CA GLU A 158 -31.46 1.16 -23.46
C GLU A 158 -32.47 2.04 -22.71
N HIS A 159 -32.07 3.23 -22.29
CA HIS A 159 -32.88 4.14 -21.47
C HIS A 159 -32.95 5.57 -22.04
N PRO A 160 -33.61 5.78 -23.20
CA PRO A 160 -33.72 7.12 -23.78
C PRO A 160 -34.35 8.13 -22.81
N GLY A 161 -33.76 9.31 -22.71
CA GLY A 161 -34.24 10.40 -21.86
C GLY A 161 -33.76 10.37 -20.40
N ARG A 162 -32.99 9.35 -20.01
CA ARG A 162 -32.20 9.36 -18.77
C ARG A 162 -30.82 9.96 -19.01
N ASP A 163 -30.25 10.53 -17.96
CA ASP A 163 -28.87 11.01 -18.03
C ASP A 163 -27.93 9.81 -17.94
N ALA A 164 -27.32 9.44 -19.07
CA ALA A 164 -26.43 8.29 -19.16
C ALA A 164 -25.08 8.52 -18.46
N ALA A 165 -24.69 9.78 -18.22
CA ALA A 165 -23.47 10.12 -17.52
C ALA A 165 -23.66 10.20 -16.00
N ASP A 166 -24.90 10.26 -15.51
CA ASP A 166 -25.22 10.35 -14.09
C ASP A 166 -25.01 9.00 -13.37
N PRO A 167 -24.06 8.88 -12.43
CA PRO A 167 -23.83 7.65 -11.66
C PRO A 167 -24.99 7.23 -10.75
N ALA A 168 -25.97 8.10 -10.50
CA ALA A 168 -27.20 7.73 -9.80
C ALA A 168 -28.18 6.97 -10.71
N GLN A 169 -28.07 7.11 -12.02
CA GLN A 169 -28.95 6.48 -13.01
C GLN A 169 -28.25 5.34 -13.74
N ASN A 170 -27.00 5.55 -14.18
CA ASN A 170 -26.19 4.56 -14.85
C ASN A 170 -25.37 3.74 -13.83
N PRO A 171 -25.56 2.42 -13.75
CA PRO A 171 -24.77 1.58 -12.83
C PRO A 171 -23.29 1.49 -13.22
N PHE A 172 -22.93 1.81 -14.47
CA PHE A 172 -21.60 1.66 -15.06
C PHE A 172 -21.08 0.23 -14.93
N TRP A 173 -21.26 -0.60 -15.96
CA TRP A 173 -20.92 -2.03 -15.89
C TRP A 173 -19.42 -2.27 -16.04
N VAL A 174 -18.89 -2.10 -17.25
CA VAL A 174 -17.52 -2.50 -17.56
C VAL A 174 -16.54 -1.52 -16.91
N SER A 175 -16.82 -0.23 -16.95
CA SER A 175 -15.95 0.81 -16.36
C SER A 175 -15.81 0.66 -14.85
N SER A 176 -16.86 0.25 -14.13
CA SER A 176 -16.75 -0.03 -12.69
C SER A 176 -15.82 -1.19 -12.38
N TRP A 177 -15.88 -2.26 -13.18
CA TRP A 177 -14.95 -3.38 -13.03
C TRP A 177 -13.50 -2.97 -13.40
N VAL A 178 -13.31 -2.22 -14.49
CA VAL A 178 -11.99 -1.72 -14.90
C VAL A 178 -11.40 -0.83 -13.80
N TYR A 179 -12.19 0.07 -13.22
CA TYR A 179 -11.75 0.94 -12.13
C TYR A 179 -11.36 0.16 -10.87
N HIS A 180 -12.14 -0.85 -10.50
CA HIS A 180 -11.81 -1.75 -9.39
C HIS A 180 -10.45 -2.46 -9.62
N MET A 181 -10.23 -3.04 -10.81
CA MET A 181 -8.97 -3.71 -11.14
C MET A 181 -7.78 -2.74 -11.15
N LYS A 182 -7.99 -1.50 -11.63
CA LYS A 182 -6.99 -0.42 -11.61
C LYS A 182 -6.61 -0.03 -10.19
N LEU A 183 -7.60 0.12 -9.29
CA LEU A 183 -7.38 0.45 -7.89
C LEU A 183 -6.59 -0.65 -7.17
N MET A 184 -6.95 -1.93 -7.37
CA MET A 184 -6.17 -3.03 -6.79
C MET A 184 -4.71 -3.03 -7.28
N LEU A 185 -4.47 -2.71 -8.55
CA LEU A 185 -3.12 -2.62 -9.10
C LEU A 185 -2.34 -1.44 -8.49
N LEU A 186 -3.01 -0.30 -8.30
CA LEU A 186 -2.43 0.90 -7.67
C LEU A 186 -2.09 0.66 -6.20
N GLU A 187 -2.99 0.05 -5.44
CA GLU A 187 -2.78 -0.35 -4.04
C GLU A 187 -1.57 -1.28 -3.91
N GLY A 188 -1.52 -2.34 -4.74
CA GLY A 188 -0.40 -3.26 -4.76
C GLY A 188 0.94 -2.59 -5.14
N ALA A 189 0.93 -1.64 -6.08
CA ALA A 189 2.12 -0.90 -6.47
C ALA A 189 2.62 0.05 -5.37
N LEU A 190 1.70 0.70 -4.66
CA LEU A 190 1.98 1.59 -3.53
C LEU A 190 2.56 0.78 -2.36
N LEU A 191 1.83 -0.21 -1.86
CA LEU A 191 2.24 -1.01 -0.70
C LEU A 191 3.47 -1.88 -1.00
N GLY A 192 3.62 -2.36 -2.24
CA GLY A 192 4.83 -3.07 -2.67
C GLY A 192 6.10 -2.23 -2.56
N GLY A 193 6.01 -0.89 -2.53
CA GLY A 193 7.15 -0.02 -2.25
C GLY A 193 7.63 -0.07 -0.79
N VAL A 194 6.71 -0.33 0.16
CA VAL A 194 7.05 -0.53 1.57
C VAL A 194 7.81 -1.84 1.73
N ARG A 195 7.27 -2.94 1.19
CA ARG A 195 7.92 -4.27 1.19
C ARG A 195 9.33 -4.26 0.62
N LEU A 196 9.54 -3.44 -0.41
CA LEU A 196 10.82 -3.32 -1.11
C LEU A 196 11.75 -2.27 -0.51
N HIS A 197 11.36 -1.61 0.59
CA HIS A 197 12.10 -0.52 1.21
C HIS A 197 12.48 0.60 0.21
N VAL A 198 11.57 0.88 -0.73
CA VAL A 198 11.74 1.92 -1.77
C VAL A 198 11.46 3.32 -1.20
N TYR A 199 10.69 3.38 -0.11
CA TYR A 199 10.39 4.61 0.61
C TYR A 199 11.32 4.75 1.80
N ALA A 200 11.95 5.91 1.93
CA ALA A 200 12.60 6.27 3.17
C ALA A 200 11.54 6.52 4.26
N ALA A 201 11.92 6.36 5.53
CA ALA A 201 10.99 6.50 6.64
C ALA A 201 10.30 7.89 6.68
N TYR A 202 11.01 8.95 6.31
CA TYR A 202 10.45 10.31 6.22
C TYR A 202 9.49 10.51 5.05
N GLU A 203 9.39 9.56 4.11
CA GLU A 203 8.43 9.59 3.00
C GLU A 203 7.13 8.84 3.36
N LEU A 204 7.12 8.07 4.45
CA LEU A 204 5.91 7.34 4.85
C LEU A 204 4.67 8.24 5.05
N PRO A 205 4.78 9.48 5.59
CA PRO A 205 3.61 10.36 5.71
C PRO A 205 2.97 10.69 4.35
N ILE A 206 3.79 11.02 3.34
CA ILE A 206 3.27 11.34 2.00
C ILE A 206 2.66 10.09 1.34
N ILE A 207 3.31 8.92 1.51
CA ILE A 207 2.86 7.67 0.89
C ILE A 207 1.54 7.21 1.51
N PHE A 208 1.44 7.19 2.84
CA PHE A 208 0.23 6.71 3.52
C PHE A 208 -0.90 7.73 3.52
N GLY A 209 -0.61 9.03 3.44
CA GLY A 209 -1.62 10.05 3.12
C GLY A 209 -2.28 9.79 1.76
N TYR A 210 -1.49 9.48 0.72
CA TYR A 210 -2.06 9.12 -0.58
C TYR A 210 -2.72 7.73 -0.58
N ALA A 211 -2.13 6.73 0.10
CA ALA A 211 -2.73 5.40 0.20
C ALA A 211 -4.11 5.46 0.87
N THR A 212 -4.29 6.31 1.88
CA THR A 212 -5.60 6.57 2.51
C THR A 212 -6.64 7.00 1.48
N GLN A 213 -6.31 7.97 0.62
CA GLN A 213 -7.21 8.44 -0.44
C GLN A 213 -7.55 7.35 -1.46
N VAL A 214 -6.56 6.53 -1.83
CA VAL A 214 -6.78 5.41 -2.76
C VAL A 214 -7.73 4.38 -2.16
N PHE A 215 -7.52 3.98 -0.90
CA PHE A 215 -8.41 3.02 -0.23
C PHE A 215 -9.79 3.62 0.04
N GLU A 216 -9.90 4.91 0.31
CA GLU A 216 -11.19 5.62 0.41
C GLU A 216 -11.97 5.61 -0.90
N ALA A 217 -11.31 5.97 -2.00
CA ALA A 217 -11.90 5.91 -3.32
C ALA A 217 -12.35 4.48 -3.67
N HIS A 218 -11.55 3.48 -3.31
CA HIS A 218 -11.88 2.08 -3.54
C HIS A 218 -13.05 1.60 -2.68
N ALA A 219 -13.08 1.94 -1.38
CA ALA A 219 -14.19 1.60 -0.50
C ALA A 219 -15.50 2.22 -0.99
N ALA A 220 -15.49 3.52 -1.31
CA ALA A 220 -16.66 4.22 -1.84
C ALA A 220 -17.14 3.62 -3.17
N HIS A 221 -16.22 3.23 -4.04
CA HIS A 221 -16.55 2.55 -5.30
C HIS A 221 -17.19 1.18 -5.08
N LEU A 222 -16.66 0.38 -4.15
CA LEU A 222 -17.24 -0.92 -3.81
C LEU A 222 -18.63 -0.78 -3.17
N ASP A 223 -18.85 0.23 -2.33
CA ASP A 223 -20.16 0.50 -1.74
C ASP A 223 -21.18 0.89 -2.82
N ARG A 224 -20.79 1.71 -3.81
CA ARG A 224 -21.62 2.01 -4.99
C ARG A 224 -21.95 0.75 -5.80
N MET A 225 -20.95 -0.09 -6.09
CA MET A 225 -21.16 -1.36 -6.79
C MET A 225 -22.10 -2.29 -6.01
N HIS A 226 -22.00 -2.30 -4.69
CA HIS A 226 -22.85 -3.10 -3.81
C HIS A 226 -24.31 -2.64 -3.84
N MET A 227 -24.57 -1.32 -3.82
CA MET A 227 -25.92 -0.77 -3.94
C MET A 227 -26.58 -1.15 -5.27
N GLY A 228 -25.79 -1.24 -6.35
CA GLY A 228 -26.26 -1.63 -7.68
C GLY A 228 -26.24 -3.13 -7.98
N ALA A 229 -25.88 -4.00 -7.02
CA ALA A 229 -25.65 -5.43 -7.26
C ALA A 229 -26.88 -6.30 -6.97
N PRO A 230 -27.63 -6.78 -7.98
CA PRO A 230 -28.67 -7.78 -7.76
C PRO A 230 -28.08 -9.17 -7.50
N GLY A 231 -28.42 -9.79 -6.37
CA GLY A 231 -28.17 -11.20 -6.09
C GLY A 231 -27.14 -11.47 -4.98
N ALA A 232 -27.52 -12.37 -4.06
CA ALA A 232 -26.80 -12.63 -2.81
C ALA A 232 -25.31 -13.01 -3.00
N ALA A 233 -24.99 -13.81 -4.02
CA ALA A 233 -23.61 -14.23 -4.26
C ALA A 233 -22.69 -13.04 -4.59
N ARG A 234 -23.12 -12.12 -5.46
CA ARG A 234 -22.34 -10.92 -5.84
C ARG A 234 -22.20 -9.96 -4.66
N THR A 235 -23.31 -9.71 -3.97
CA THR A 235 -23.35 -8.91 -2.74
C THR A 235 -22.30 -9.40 -1.74
N GLN A 236 -22.20 -10.72 -1.54
CA GLN A 236 -21.23 -11.33 -0.64
C GLN A 236 -19.78 -11.16 -1.11
N ARG A 237 -19.49 -11.28 -2.41
CA ARG A 237 -18.14 -11.03 -2.96
C ARG A 237 -17.68 -9.60 -2.72
N LEU A 238 -18.52 -8.63 -3.09
CA LEU A 238 -18.24 -7.21 -2.89
C LEU A 238 -18.06 -6.88 -1.40
N GLN A 239 -18.84 -7.51 -0.53
CA GLN A 239 -18.69 -7.37 0.92
C GLN A 239 -17.33 -7.90 1.41
N ARG A 240 -16.88 -9.08 0.95
CA ARG A 240 -15.56 -9.65 1.31
C ARG A 240 -14.40 -8.76 0.92
N VAL A 241 -14.42 -8.25 -0.33
CA VAL A 241 -13.41 -7.32 -0.82
C VAL A 241 -13.49 -6.00 -0.04
N GLY A 242 -14.70 -5.47 0.17
CA GLY A 242 -14.94 -4.23 0.90
C GLY A 242 -14.45 -4.28 2.35
N VAL A 243 -14.59 -5.43 3.03
CA VAL A 243 -14.02 -5.66 4.37
C VAL A 243 -12.50 -5.46 4.36
N LEU A 244 -11.79 -6.07 3.42
CA LEU A 244 -10.34 -5.95 3.32
C LEU A 244 -9.92 -4.51 3.01
N VAL A 245 -10.56 -3.88 2.04
CA VAL A 245 -10.26 -2.49 1.61
C VAL A 245 -10.53 -1.51 2.75
N ARG A 246 -11.64 -1.63 3.47
CA ARG A 246 -11.94 -0.78 4.64
C ARG A 246 -10.95 -0.99 5.78
N ALA A 247 -10.58 -2.24 6.08
CA ALA A 247 -9.55 -2.49 7.10
C ALA A 247 -8.19 -1.89 6.68
N GLN A 248 -7.81 -2.02 5.41
CA GLN A 248 -6.60 -1.42 4.85
C GLN A 248 -6.63 0.10 4.85
N ARG A 249 -7.78 0.73 4.61
CA ARG A 249 -7.98 2.18 4.78
C ARG A 249 -7.63 2.60 6.21
N GLU A 250 -8.23 1.97 7.20
CA GLU A 250 -7.99 2.31 8.61
C GLU A 250 -6.52 2.09 9.01
N MET A 251 -5.88 1.04 8.47
CA MET A 251 -4.44 0.83 8.62
C MET A 251 -3.60 1.92 7.95
N ALA A 252 -3.99 2.40 6.77
CA ALA A 252 -3.32 3.51 6.08
C ALA A 252 -3.44 4.80 6.88
N VAL A 253 -4.62 5.11 7.41
CA VAL A 253 -4.87 6.27 8.28
C VAL A 253 -3.98 6.20 9.51
N ALA A 254 -3.99 5.07 10.23
CA ALA A 254 -3.15 4.90 11.41
C ALA A 254 -1.66 5.09 11.09
N THR A 255 -1.20 4.50 9.98
CA THR A 255 0.21 4.59 9.56
C THR A 255 0.57 6.01 9.14
N TRP A 256 -0.33 6.74 8.48
CA TRP A 256 -0.14 8.15 8.15
C TRP A 256 0.02 9.00 9.41
N LEU A 257 -0.89 8.88 10.38
CA LEU A 257 -0.84 9.64 11.63
C LEU A 257 0.43 9.34 12.44
N ILE A 258 0.77 8.05 12.59
CA ILE A 258 1.98 7.62 13.31
C ILE A 258 3.24 8.14 12.61
N SER A 259 3.30 7.99 11.28
CA SER A 259 4.48 8.42 10.53
C SER A 259 4.62 9.95 10.50
N HIS A 260 3.52 10.69 10.43
CA HIS A 260 3.51 12.16 10.52
C HIS A 260 4.05 12.62 11.87
N MET A 261 3.52 12.08 12.97
CA MET A 261 4.02 12.33 14.32
C MET A 261 5.54 12.09 14.41
N PHE A 262 6.03 10.95 13.89
CA PHE A 262 7.45 10.63 13.93
C PHE A 262 8.33 11.50 13.02
N GLU A 263 7.80 12.00 11.90
CA GLU A 263 8.50 12.98 11.07
C GLU A 263 8.68 14.29 11.82
N ARG A 264 7.63 14.78 12.51
CA ARG A 264 7.71 16.00 13.33
C ARG A 264 8.66 15.86 14.51
N LEU A 265 8.74 14.66 15.08
CA LEU A 265 9.71 14.31 16.12
C LEU A 265 11.10 13.98 15.58
N LEU A 266 11.37 14.04 14.27
CA LEU A 266 12.64 13.68 13.63
C LEU A 266 13.14 12.25 13.89
N VAL A 267 12.28 11.36 14.36
CA VAL A 267 12.65 9.96 14.60
C VAL A 267 13.11 9.30 13.30
N PHE A 268 12.57 9.72 12.14
CA PHE A 268 12.91 9.16 10.83
C PHE A 268 14.09 9.79 10.09
N ARG A 269 14.53 10.98 10.50
CA ARG A 269 15.66 11.69 9.88
C ARG A 269 16.95 11.58 10.71
N ALA A 270 16.86 10.98 11.88
CA ALA A 270 17.96 10.66 12.75
C ALA A 270 18.73 9.42 12.26
N PRO A 271 19.99 9.61 11.85
CA PRO A 271 21.04 8.86 12.49
C PRO A 271 21.99 9.84 13.14
N TRP A 272 21.56 10.49 14.24
CA TRP A 272 22.39 11.40 15.04
C TRP A 272 23.71 10.76 15.51
N HIS A 273 23.87 9.43 15.39
CA HIS A 273 25.03 8.70 15.89
C HIS A 273 25.84 7.89 14.86
N SER A 274 25.58 7.95 13.54
CA SER A 274 26.40 7.18 12.58
C SER A 274 27.35 8.04 11.75
N LYS A 275 28.55 8.26 12.31
CA LYS A 275 29.88 8.33 11.65
C LYS A 275 30.18 9.39 10.59
N HIS A 276 29.29 10.32 10.24
CA HIS A 276 29.66 11.47 9.41
C HIS A 276 29.71 12.75 10.26
N SER A 277 30.91 13.30 10.40
CA SER A 277 31.30 14.39 11.30
C SER A 277 30.72 15.76 10.96
N ASP A 278 29.91 15.89 9.91
CA ASP A 278 29.18 17.13 9.64
C ASP A 278 27.74 17.01 10.09
N ALA A 279 27.53 17.21 11.40
CA ALA A 279 26.21 17.45 11.97
C ALA A 279 25.44 18.51 11.16
N ALA A 280 26.14 19.51 10.60
CA ALA A 280 25.58 20.55 9.76
C ALA A 280 24.90 20.07 8.46
N THR A 281 25.28 18.92 7.88
CA THR A 281 24.69 18.41 6.63
C THR A 281 23.43 17.59 6.87
N VAL A 282 23.38 16.83 7.97
CA VAL A 282 22.20 16.06 8.41
C VAL A 282 21.09 16.99 8.91
N LEU A 283 21.48 18.17 9.43
CA LEU A 283 20.58 19.15 10.04
C LEU A 283 19.92 20.12 9.06
N ARG A 284 20.31 20.16 7.78
CA ARG A 284 19.65 21.04 6.81
C ARG A 284 18.23 20.55 6.55
N LEU A 285 17.26 21.33 7.02
CA LEU A 285 15.89 21.32 6.53
C LEU A 285 15.96 21.34 5.01
N GLU A 286 15.46 20.28 4.39
CA GLU A 286 15.32 20.24 2.95
C GLU A 286 14.46 21.43 2.50
N SER A 287 14.95 22.20 1.52
CA SER A 287 14.21 23.32 0.98
C SER A 287 12.85 22.87 0.44
N THR A 288 11.84 23.75 0.49
CA THR A 288 10.52 23.48 -0.07
C THR A 288 10.60 23.05 -1.54
N SER A 289 11.56 23.61 -2.31
CA SER A 289 11.82 23.22 -3.69
C SER A 289 12.30 21.76 -3.83
N ALA A 290 13.19 21.30 -2.96
CA ALA A 290 13.67 19.93 -2.96
C ALA A 290 12.57 18.94 -2.48
N GLN A 291 11.79 19.32 -1.47
CA GLN A 291 10.62 18.54 -1.04
C GLN A 291 9.60 18.38 -2.18
N ARG A 292 9.30 19.47 -2.89
CA ARG A 292 8.41 19.47 -4.06
C ARG A 292 8.96 18.59 -5.20
N ALA A 293 10.25 18.68 -5.49
CA ALA A 293 10.90 17.85 -6.51
C ALA A 293 10.83 16.35 -6.15
N ARG A 294 11.07 16.01 -4.88
CA ARG A 294 10.93 14.63 -4.38
C ARG A 294 9.49 14.15 -4.48
N TYR A 295 8.52 14.96 -4.07
CA TYR A 295 7.10 14.65 -4.19
C TYR A 295 6.73 14.36 -5.65
N ALA A 296 7.10 15.25 -6.56
CA ALA A 296 6.86 15.08 -7.99
C ALA A 296 7.52 13.80 -8.54
N LEU A 297 8.75 13.49 -8.14
CA LEU A 297 9.43 12.26 -8.54
C LEU A 297 8.70 11.01 -8.02
N ARG A 298 8.24 11.05 -6.77
CA ARG A 298 7.61 9.91 -6.09
C ARG A 298 6.25 9.59 -6.71
N PHE A 299 5.49 10.61 -7.09
CA PHE A 299 4.14 10.49 -7.63
C PHE A 299 4.07 10.64 -9.16
N ARG A 300 5.19 10.76 -9.87
CA ARG A 300 5.25 10.94 -11.35
C ARG A 300 4.36 9.96 -12.13
N HIS A 301 4.29 8.71 -11.69
CA HIS A 301 3.48 7.69 -12.39
C HIS A 301 1.99 7.82 -12.11
N VAL A 302 1.61 8.27 -10.91
CA VAL A 302 0.21 8.44 -10.52
C VAL A 302 -0.34 9.81 -10.91
N SER A 303 0.54 10.79 -11.14
CA SER A 303 0.15 12.14 -11.53
C SER A 303 -0.47 12.25 -12.90
N MET A 304 -0.37 11.19 -13.70
CA MET A 304 -0.97 11.10 -15.03
C MET A 304 -2.35 10.41 -15.02
N LEU A 305 -2.80 9.89 -13.88
CA LEU A 305 -4.07 9.18 -13.77
C LEU A 305 -5.23 10.17 -13.66
N GLY A 306 -6.33 9.90 -14.37
CA GLY A 306 -7.56 10.68 -14.25
C GLY A 306 -8.31 10.45 -12.94
N SER A 307 -8.16 9.27 -12.32
CA SER A 307 -8.78 8.95 -11.02
C SER A 307 -8.11 7.76 -10.31
N PRO A 308 -7.96 7.74 -8.97
CA PRO A 308 -8.19 8.87 -8.08
C PRO A 308 -7.10 9.92 -8.28
N THR A 309 -7.50 11.18 -8.36
CA THR A 309 -6.57 12.29 -8.52
C THR A 309 -5.67 12.38 -7.30
N HIS A 310 -4.36 12.24 -7.51
CA HIS A 310 -3.40 12.50 -6.44
C HIS A 310 -3.44 13.97 -6.02
N LEU A 311 -3.26 14.26 -4.73
CA LEU A 311 -3.13 15.64 -4.27
C LEU A 311 -1.94 16.33 -4.93
N SER A 312 -2.07 17.63 -5.19
CA SER A 312 -0.91 18.46 -5.47
C SER A 312 0.01 18.52 -4.24
N PHE A 313 1.28 18.88 -4.45
CA PHE A 313 2.21 19.08 -3.33
C PHE A 313 1.65 20.09 -2.32
N ASP A 314 1.05 21.19 -2.78
CA ASP A 314 0.50 22.22 -1.90
C ASP A 314 -0.75 21.73 -1.15
N GLY A 315 -1.59 20.89 -1.78
CA GLY A 315 -2.72 20.25 -1.11
C GLY A 315 -2.29 19.24 -0.04
N TRP A 316 -1.18 18.53 -0.28
CA TRP A 316 -0.57 17.69 0.74
C TRP A 316 -0.01 18.54 1.90
N CYS A 317 0.69 19.64 1.61
CA CYS A 317 1.18 20.55 2.65
C CYS A 317 0.04 21.07 3.52
N ALA A 318 -1.08 21.50 2.93
CA ALA A 318 -2.26 21.96 3.68
C ALA A 318 -2.84 20.85 4.57
N SER A 319 -2.89 19.62 4.08
CA SER A 319 -3.32 18.46 4.89
C SER A 319 -2.37 18.18 6.05
N ALA A 320 -1.07 18.32 5.82
CA ALA A 320 -0.03 18.15 6.84
C ALA A 320 -0.06 19.28 7.88
N GLU A 321 -0.34 20.51 7.47
CA GLU A 321 -0.50 21.67 8.37
C GLU A 321 -1.67 21.48 9.33
N HIS A 322 -2.79 20.94 8.86
CA HIS A 322 -3.91 20.62 9.76
C HIS A 322 -3.52 19.60 10.85
N LEU A 323 -2.74 18.58 10.48
CA LEU A 323 -2.20 17.63 11.48
C LEU A 323 -1.17 18.25 12.42
N ASP A 324 -0.50 19.32 12.00
CA ASP A 324 0.46 20.04 12.84
C ASP A 324 -0.20 20.86 13.94
N GLU A 325 -1.49 21.17 13.81
CA GLU A 325 -2.28 21.82 14.87
C GLU A 325 -2.63 20.84 15.99
N CYS A 326 -2.75 19.54 15.69
CA CYS A 326 -3.05 18.50 16.67
C CYS A 326 -1.88 18.26 17.64
N LEU A 327 -2.20 17.91 18.89
CA LEU A 327 -1.19 17.45 19.85
C LEU A 327 -0.70 16.06 19.44
N LEU A 328 0.60 15.79 19.60
CA LEU A 328 1.16 14.48 19.24
C LEU A 328 0.47 13.29 19.95
N PRO A 329 0.08 13.38 21.24
CA PRO A 329 -0.70 12.32 21.89
C PRO A 329 -2.10 12.13 21.31
N GLU A 330 -2.73 13.18 20.77
CA GLU A 330 -4.04 13.09 20.11
C GLU A 330 -3.91 12.33 18.79
N LEU A 331 -2.88 12.64 17.98
CA LEU A 331 -2.57 11.90 16.76
C LEU A 331 -2.38 10.40 17.03
N LEU A 332 -1.69 10.07 18.12
CA LEU A 332 -1.52 8.69 18.56
C LEU A 332 -2.85 8.05 18.98
N GLY A 333 -3.71 8.77 19.71
CA GLY A 333 -5.05 8.32 20.09
C GLY A 333 -5.92 8.04 18.85
N HIS A 334 -5.89 8.93 17.86
CA HIS A 334 -6.58 8.73 16.59
C HIS A 334 -6.05 7.50 15.83
N ALA A 335 -4.74 7.30 15.79
CA ALA A 335 -4.15 6.11 15.18
C ALA A 335 -4.58 4.81 15.88
N GLN A 336 -4.67 4.81 17.22
CA GLN A 336 -5.18 3.67 17.99
C GLN A 336 -6.66 3.38 17.70
N ASN A 337 -7.47 4.43 17.55
CA ASN A 337 -8.89 4.29 17.18
C ASN A 337 -9.03 3.66 15.79
N ALA A 338 -8.26 4.13 14.80
CA ALA A 338 -8.25 3.57 13.46
C ALA A 338 -7.81 2.09 13.47
N LEU A 339 -6.72 1.74 14.18
CA LEU A 339 -6.32 0.34 14.33
C LEU A 339 -7.37 -0.52 15.03
N SER A 340 -8.09 0.03 16.00
CA SER A 340 -9.18 -0.67 16.69
C SER A 340 -10.39 -0.89 15.78
N ALA A 341 -10.71 0.08 14.92
CA ALA A 341 -11.71 -0.08 13.88
C ALA A 341 -11.30 -1.18 12.88
N ALA A 342 -10.06 -1.16 12.38
CA ALA A 342 -9.52 -2.22 11.53
C ALA A 342 -9.61 -3.60 12.18
N ARG A 343 -9.28 -3.70 13.47
CA ARG A 343 -9.37 -4.94 14.25
C ARG A 343 -10.80 -5.45 14.33
N THR A 344 -11.77 -4.56 14.51
CA THR A 344 -13.20 -4.88 14.60
C THR A 344 -13.72 -5.38 13.26
N ILE A 345 -13.45 -4.63 12.18
CA ILE A 345 -13.81 -5.00 10.80
C ILE A 345 -13.29 -6.41 10.45
N LEU A 346 -12.02 -6.69 10.75
CA LEU A 346 -11.41 -8.00 10.50
C LEU A 346 -11.84 -9.09 11.50
N GLY A 347 -12.32 -8.70 12.67
CA GLY A 347 -12.87 -9.60 13.69
C GLY A 347 -14.22 -10.14 13.25
N ASP A 348 -15.15 -9.24 12.94
CA ASP A 348 -16.51 -9.55 12.50
C ASP A 348 -16.48 -10.40 11.22
N ALA A 349 -15.52 -10.13 10.33
CA ALA A 349 -15.29 -10.91 9.12
C ALA A 349 -14.97 -12.40 9.38
N LYS A 350 -14.32 -12.75 10.50
CA LYS A 350 -13.96 -14.15 10.79
C LYS A 350 -15.19 -15.02 11.08
N ASP A 351 -16.27 -14.40 11.54
CA ASP A 351 -17.51 -15.09 11.89
C ASP A 351 -18.38 -15.35 10.66
N HIS A 352 -18.11 -14.67 9.55
CA HIS A 352 -18.77 -14.85 8.25
C HIS A 352 -18.13 -15.95 7.38
N ARG A 353 -17.82 -17.12 7.95
CA ARG A 353 -17.49 -18.33 7.17
C ARG A 353 -18.77 -18.94 6.58
N ASP A 354 -19.41 -18.21 5.67
CA ASP A 354 -20.61 -18.69 4.99
C ASP A 354 -20.27 -19.70 3.87
N SER A 355 -21.32 -20.33 3.34
CA SER A 355 -21.41 -21.45 2.38
C SER A 355 -20.77 -21.25 0.99
N GLY A 356 -19.72 -20.44 0.87
CA GLY A 356 -18.96 -20.27 -0.37
C GLY A 356 -18.02 -21.45 -0.65
N ASN A 357 -17.35 -21.41 -1.82
CA ASN A 357 -16.30 -22.37 -2.12
C ASN A 357 -15.19 -22.27 -1.05
N ALA A 358 -14.94 -23.38 -0.34
CA ALA A 358 -14.04 -23.45 0.80
C ALA A 358 -12.65 -22.86 0.48
N SER A 359 -12.15 -23.05 -0.73
CA SER A 359 -10.82 -22.57 -1.14
C SER A 359 -10.72 -21.03 -1.21
N VAL A 360 -11.79 -20.36 -1.67
CA VAL A 360 -11.90 -18.89 -1.72
C VAL A 360 -11.97 -18.33 -0.31
N VAL A 361 -12.82 -18.94 0.52
CA VAL A 361 -13.00 -18.54 1.92
C VAL A 361 -11.69 -18.69 2.69
N ASP A 362 -10.91 -19.75 2.44
CA ASP A 362 -9.63 -19.96 3.08
C ASP A 362 -8.57 -18.94 2.66
N ALA A 363 -8.46 -18.63 1.36
CA ALA A 363 -7.51 -17.63 0.86
C ALA A 363 -7.84 -16.21 1.37
N TRP A 364 -9.13 -15.87 1.40
CA TRP A 364 -9.60 -14.62 1.98
C TRP A 364 -9.36 -14.57 3.51
N ALA A 365 -9.66 -15.65 4.22
CA ALA A 365 -9.41 -15.74 5.66
C ALA A 365 -7.92 -15.65 6.00
N ASP A 366 -7.04 -16.23 5.17
CA ASP A 366 -5.58 -16.05 5.25
C ASP A 366 -5.21 -14.56 5.17
N ALA A 367 -5.75 -13.83 4.18
CA ALA A 367 -5.50 -12.39 4.03
C ALA A 367 -5.97 -11.60 5.27
N CYS A 368 -7.19 -11.88 5.77
CA CYS A 368 -7.70 -11.29 7.00
C CYS A 368 -6.80 -11.59 8.20
N ARG A 369 -6.31 -12.83 8.35
CA ARG A 369 -5.39 -13.22 9.44
C ARG A 369 -4.07 -12.46 9.38
N LEU A 370 -3.48 -12.34 8.20
CA LEU A 370 -2.21 -11.63 8.01
C LEU A 370 -2.34 -10.13 8.33
N LEU A 371 -3.43 -9.48 7.89
CA LEU A 371 -3.70 -8.09 8.24
C LEU A 371 -4.01 -7.93 9.73
N TYR A 372 -4.82 -8.82 10.31
CA TYR A 372 -5.14 -8.80 11.73
C TYR A 372 -3.88 -8.88 12.61
N ALA A 373 -2.91 -9.73 12.23
CA ALA A 373 -1.64 -9.84 12.92
C ALA A 373 -0.86 -8.52 12.92
N VAL A 374 -0.82 -7.81 11.78
CA VAL A 374 -0.19 -6.48 11.69
C VAL A 374 -0.92 -5.46 12.58
N VAL A 375 -2.26 -5.45 12.55
CA VAL A 375 -3.07 -4.53 13.38
C VAL A 375 -2.78 -4.76 14.86
N VAL A 376 -2.80 -6.02 15.32
CA VAL A 376 -2.50 -6.36 16.72
C VAL A 376 -1.07 -5.97 17.09
N ALA A 377 -0.09 -6.27 16.24
CA ALA A 377 1.31 -5.90 16.49
C ALA A 377 1.47 -4.39 16.66
N ASN A 378 0.83 -3.60 15.79
CA ASN A 378 0.85 -2.14 15.87
C ASN A 378 0.11 -1.62 17.11
N LEU A 379 -1.04 -2.18 17.49
CA LEU A 379 -1.74 -1.83 18.74
C LEU A 379 -0.87 -2.09 19.97
N VAL A 380 -0.19 -3.24 20.03
CA VAL A 380 0.73 -3.59 21.11
C VAL A 380 1.90 -2.62 21.16
N ALA A 381 2.48 -2.27 20.01
CA ALA A 381 3.55 -1.29 19.92
C ALA A 381 3.11 0.09 20.44
N MET A 382 1.91 0.54 20.07
CA MET A 382 1.37 1.82 20.55
C MET A 382 1.10 1.80 22.06
N ALA A 383 0.53 0.71 22.58
CA ALA A 383 0.30 0.54 24.03
C ALA A 383 1.62 0.57 24.82
N ARG A 384 2.66 -0.12 24.33
CA ARG A 384 4.00 -0.11 24.92
C ARG A 384 4.62 1.29 24.89
N LEU A 385 4.47 2.00 23.77
CA LEU A 385 4.96 3.37 23.63
C LEU A 385 4.29 4.30 24.64
N GLN A 386 2.98 4.17 24.88
CA GLN A 386 2.27 4.93 25.91
C GLN A 386 2.70 4.56 27.34
N GLN A 387 2.93 3.27 27.61
CA GLN A 387 3.37 2.78 28.92
C GLN A 387 4.79 3.22 29.28
N SER A 388 5.66 3.41 28.28
CA SER A 388 7.04 3.88 28.50
C SER A 388 7.13 5.23 29.22
N GLY A 389 6.03 6.00 29.27
CA GLY A 389 6.00 7.33 29.84
C GLY A 389 6.76 8.38 29.03
N VAL A 390 7.50 7.98 27.99
CA VAL A 390 8.29 8.88 27.15
C VAL A 390 7.40 9.92 26.51
N LEU A 391 6.26 9.51 25.94
CA LEU A 391 5.27 10.42 25.37
C LEU A 391 4.55 11.27 26.42
N ARG A 392 4.61 10.92 27.72
CA ARG A 392 4.03 11.73 28.80
C ARG A 392 4.96 12.84 29.30
N ALA A 393 6.19 12.90 28.80
CA ALA A 393 7.07 14.03 29.05
C ALA A 393 6.35 15.32 28.66
N LYS A 394 6.32 16.29 29.59
CA LYS A 394 5.67 17.59 29.36
C LYS A 394 6.21 18.27 28.10
N GLU A 395 7.46 18.00 27.80
CA GLU A 395 8.18 18.47 26.63
C GLU A 395 7.58 17.92 25.32
N LEU A 396 7.02 16.70 25.30
CA LEU A 396 6.40 16.09 24.12
C LEU A 396 4.88 16.35 24.01
N MET A 397 4.29 17.02 25.02
CA MET A 397 2.89 17.47 25.01
C MET A 397 2.75 18.76 24.19
N VAL A 398 3.15 18.68 22.92
CA VAL A 398 3.19 19.80 22.00
C VAL A 398 2.44 19.46 20.72
N SER A 399 2.07 20.49 19.97
CA SER A 399 1.55 20.31 18.62
C SER A 399 2.70 20.00 17.64
N GLY A 400 2.36 19.49 16.46
CA GLY A 400 3.35 19.32 15.38
C GLY A 400 4.02 20.65 15.01
N ALA A 401 3.26 21.75 14.98
CA ALA A 401 3.78 23.10 14.71
C ALA A 401 4.78 23.55 15.77
N ALA A 402 4.48 23.34 17.05
CA ALA A 402 5.41 23.67 18.14
C ALA A 402 6.67 22.79 18.10
N ALA A 403 6.56 21.51 17.72
CA ALA A 403 7.72 20.65 17.49
C ALA A 403 8.61 21.17 16.34
N LEU A 404 8.01 21.66 15.25
CA LEU A 404 8.73 22.31 14.15
C LEU A 404 9.42 23.62 14.58
N GLU A 405 8.76 24.43 15.42
CA GLU A 405 9.36 25.65 15.97
C GLU A 405 10.57 25.33 16.86
N TYR A 406 10.44 24.37 17.78
CA TYR A 406 11.56 23.92 18.63
C TYR A 406 12.73 23.40 17.81
N ARG A 407 12.43 22.67 16.74
CA ARG A 407 13.43 22.24 15.76
C ARG A 407 14.15 23.44 15.14
N GLN A 408 13.43 24.44 14.63
CA GLN A 408 14.05 25.62 14.00
C GLN A 408 14.91 26.41 14.99
N CYS A 409 14.41 26.62 16.22
CA CYS A 409 15.16 27.30 17.28
C CYS A 409 16.47 26.58 17.60
N PHE A 410 16.44 25.24 17.66
CA PHE A 410 17.62 24.43 17.93
C PHE A 410 18.64 24.50 16.78
N LEU A 411 18.17 24.33 15.53
CA LEU A 411 19.02 24.39 14.35
C LEU A 411 19.75 25.73 14.20
N GLN A 412 19.04 26.83 14.49
CA GLN A 412 19.64 28.16 14.48
C GLN A 412 20.69 28.30 15.60
N ALA A 413 20.39 27.79 16.80
CA ALA A 413 21.31 27.87 17.92
C ALA A 413 22.63 27.12 17.67
N ASP A 414 22.56 25.93 17.06
CA ASP A 414 23.75 25.14 16.67
C ASP A 414 24.54 25.83 15.55
N ALA A 415 23.87 26.46 14.59
CA ALA A 415 24.52 27.21 13.52
C ALA A 415 25.29 28.43 14.06
N ASP A 416 24.69 29.19 14.96
CA ASP A 416 25.35 30.32 15.65
C ASP A 416 26.58 29.83 16.46
N ASP A 417 26.40 28.75 17.23
CA ASP A 417 27.47 28.19 18.07
C ASP A 417 28.64 27.67 17.21
N ALA A 418 28.37 27.10 16.03
CA ALA A 418 29.38 26.66 15.07
C ALA A 418 30.09 27.81 14.33
N ALA A 419 29.39 28.92 14.09
CA ALA A 419 29.96 30.11 13.46
C ALA A 419 30.91 30.90 14.39
N ASN A 420 31.03 30.50 15.67
CA ASN A 420 31.73 31.26 16.73
C ASN A 420 31.17 32.68 16.92
N ASP A 421 30.04 32.99 16.32
CA ASP A 421 29.32 34.24 16.45
C ASP A 421 28.20 34.00 17.45
N ARG A 422 28.44 34.35 18.72
CA ARG A 422 27.42 34.26 19.77
C ARG A 422 26.68 35.59 19.82
N PRO A 423 25.58 35.78 19.09
CA PRO A 423 24.81 37.01 19.20
C PRO A 423 24.36 37.18 20.65
N VAL A 424 24.23 38.44 21.09
CA VAL A 424 23.67 38.76 22.41
C VAL A 424 22.20 38.33 22.42
N ARG A 425 21.94 37.10 22.89
CA ARG A 425 20.59 36.54 22.94
C ARG A 425 19.79 37.19 24.07
N SER A 426 18.58 37.63 23.74
CA SER A 426 17.60 38.11 24.71
C SER A 426 17.25 37.03 25.75
N LYS A 427 16.74 37.43 26.91
CA LYS A 427 16.28 36.50 27.97
C LYS A 427 15.20 35.54 27.45
N LYS A 428 14.36 35.98 26.51
CA LYS A 428 13.34 35.15 25.86
C LYS A 428 13.97 34.07 24.98
N GLN A 429 14.85 34.47 24.05
CA GLN A 429 15.56 33.52 23.18
C GLN A 429 16.34 32.46 23.97
N ARG A 430 16.98 32.84 25.09
CA ARG A 430 17.66 31.86 25.96
C ARG A 430 16.71 30.81 26.53
N LYS A 431 15.52 31.22 26.97
CA LYS A 431 14.48 30.30 27.48
C LYS A 431 13.93 29.41 26.38
N ASP A 432 13.72 29.94 25.18
CA ASP A 432 13.20 29.18 24.04
C ASP A 432 14.20 28.11 23.59
N ILE A 433 15.49 28.45 23.54
CA ILE A 433 16.57 27.48 23.27
C ILE A 433 16.66 26.42 24.38
N GLU A 434 16.52 26.80 25.65
CA GLU A 434 16.51 25.83 26.75
C GLU A 434 15.33 24.84 26.63
N ARG A 435 14.14 25.33 26.27
CA ARG A 435 12.98 24.48 26.00
C ARG A 435 13.22 23.54 24.82
N ALA A 436 13.76 24.05 23.72
CA ALA A 436 14.10 23.25 22.54
C ALA A 436 15.13 22.15 22.86
N ARG A 437 16.12 22.43 23.72
CA ARG A 437 17.09 21.43 24.20
C ARG A 437 16.42 20.32 25.04
N LYS A 438 15.56 20.69 26.00
CA LYS A 438 14.81 19.70 26.80
C LYS A 438 13.90 18.83 25.93
N TRP A 439 13.24 19.44 24.94
CA TRP A 439 12.46 18.72 23.94
C TRP A 439 13.30 17.74 23.14
N ARG A 440 14.46 18.17 22.62
CA ARG A 440 15.39 17.30 21.89
C ARG A 440 15.85 16.13 22.75
N ASP A 441 16.23 16.37 24.00
CA ASP A 441 16.70 15.29 24.89
C ASP A 441 15.59 14.24 25.13
N ALA A 442 14.32 14.66 25.19
CA ALA A 442 13.16 13.77 25.25
C ALA A 442 12.95 12.99 23.94
N VAL A 443 13.13 13.63 22.78
CA VAL A 443 13.12 12.98 21.46
C VAL A 443 14.26 11.98 21.30
N GLU A 444 15.46 12.30 21.77
CA GLU A 444 16.60 11.39 21.74
C GLU A 444 16.39 10.21 22.68
N ALA A 445 15.77 10.41 23.84
CA ALA A 445 15.33 9.32 24.70
C ALA A 445 14.33 8.40 23.97
N LEU A 446 13.37 8.97 23.25
CA LEU A 446 12.44 8.23 22.40
C LEU A 446 13.16 7.44 21.28
N ALA A 447 14.08 8.07 20.57
CA ALA A 447 14.83 7.45 19.49
C ALA A 447 15.80 6.36 20.00
N ARG A 448 16.40 6.54 21.19
CA ARG A 448 17.26 5.54 21.84
C ARG A 448 16.50 4.29 22.27
N ASN A 449 15.19 4.40 22.50
CA ASN A 449 14.31 3.24 22.65
C ASN A 449 14.06 2.50 21.31
N LYS A 450 14.85 2.81 20.27
CA LYS A 450 15.02 2.08 18.99
C LYS A 450 13.69 1.68 18.36
N LEU A 451 12.77 2.64 18.23
CA LEU A 451 11.53 2.40 17.53
C LEU A 451 11.84 2.02 16.08
N ASN A 452 11.69 0.74 15.77
CA ASN A 452 12.09 0.16 14.50
C ASN A 452 10.83 -0.07 13.68
N VAL A 453 10.79 0.54 12.50
CA VAL A 453 9.81 0.21 11.47
C VAL A 453 10.34 -0.99 10.73
N THR A 454 9.73 -2.16 10.93
CA THR A 454 10.14 -3.40 10.27
C THR A 454 8.94 -4.07 9.63
N CYS A 455 9.17 -4.85 8.59
CA CYS A 455 8.18 -5.84 8.18
C CYS A 455 8.45 -7.11 9.01
N VAL A 456 7.53 -7.49 9.89
CA VAL A 456 7.70 -8.69 10.73
C VAL A 456 7.60 -9.94 9.88
N GLN A 457 8.54 -10.89 10.06
CA GLN A 457 8.45 -12.21 9.44
C GLN A 457 7.18 -12.93 9.93
N GLY A 458 6.35 -13.39 8.99
CA GLY A 458 5.07 -14.04 9.29
C GLY A 458 3.85 -13.09 9.38
N ALA A 459 4.05 -11.79 9.18
CA ALA A 459 2.96 -10.81 9.01
C ALA A 459 2.77 -10.43 7.53
N HIS A 460 1.74 -9.63 7.21
CA HIS A 460 1.53 -9.14 5.85
C HIS A 460 2.75 -8.30 5.39
N PRO A 461 3.48 -8.69 4.33
CA PRO A 461 4.80 -8.12 4.03
C PRO A 461 4.74 -6.71 3.43
N ASP A 462 3.57 -6.29 2.95
CA ASP A 462 3.39 -4.95 2.39
C ASP A 462 2.97 -3.88 3.42
N TRP A 463 2.78 -4.25 4.69
CA TRP A 463 2.42 -3.30 5.75
C TRP A 463 3.54 -3.15 6.79
N PRO A 464 3.85 -1.92 7.23
CA PRO A 464 4.85 -1.70 8.25
C PRO A 464 4.33 -2.15 9.61
N VAL A 465 5.21 -2.78 10.38
CA VAL A 465 5.02 -3.05 11.80
C VAL A 465 5.95 -2.16 12.60
N PHE A 466 5.36 -1.37 13.49
CA PHE A 466 6.11 -0.59 14.46
C PHE A 466 6.53 -1.51 15.60
N SER A 467 7.80 -1.44 15.99
CA SER A 467 8.33 -2.24 17.11
C SER A 467 9.06 -1.34 18.09
N VAL A 468 8.87 -1.61 19.38
CA VAL A 468 9.58 -0.96 20.49
C VAL A 468 10.42 -2.05 21.18
N PRO A 469 11.75 -2.10 20.97
CA PRO A 469 12.62 -3.13 21.55
C PRO A 469 12.78 -2.99 23.06
N GLY A 470 13.05 -4.13 23.72
CA GLY A 470 13.22 -4.21 25.17
C GLY A 470 11.92 -4.39 25.96
N ALA A 471 10.84 -4.78 25.29
CA ALA A 471 9.53 -5.09 25.88
C ALA A 471 8.99 -6.44 25.40
#